data_AF-A0A520TZX9-F1
#
_entry.id   AF-A0A520TZX9-F1
#
_cell.length_a   1.000
_cell.length_b   1.000
_cell.length_c   1.000
_cell.angle_alpha   90.00
_cell.angle_beta   90.00
_cell.angle_gamma   90.00
#
_symmetry.space_group_name_H-M   'P 1'
#
loop_
_entity.id
_entity.type
_entity.pdbx_description
1 polymer ?
#
loop_
_entity_poly.entity_id
_entity_poly.type
_entity_poly.pdbx_seq_one_letter_code
_entity_poly.pdbx_strand_id
1 'polypeptide(L)'
;MKGYNKIKITLLFILFIFSINSFSQFSKTHYIPPIGTQGQGSGTPQIQYMYISTPNENPIDVIITPIGGDPITVSISNSSPYEYFIGNGNQTNFIALSEDSGQTFNNKGFIVEGEDLVYVSARLFTSDAYYQAAGLVSKGLAALGKTFRVGTFENLGDDMSNSFLNFVTVLATEDNTTVNFSDFGNGVTIVN
;
A
#
# COMPACT_ATOMS: atom_id res chain seq x y z
N MET A 1 -14.99 -13.41 40.30
CA MET A 1 -14.54 -14.05 39.02
C MET A 1 -15.64 -14.28 37.97
N LYS A 2 -16.95 -14.34 38.27
CA LYS A 2 -18.00 -14.59 37.22
C LYS A 2 -18.28 -13.43 36.25
N GLY A 3 -18.04 -12.17 36.63
CA GLY A 3 -18.28 -11.00 35.78
C GLY A 3 -17.31 -10.85 34.60
N TYR A 4 -16.05 -11.29 34.77
CA TYR A 4 -15.01 -11.18 33.75
C TYR A 4 -15.30 -12.03 32.51
N ASN A 5 -15.94 -13.20 32.69
CA ASN A 5 -16.33 -14.07 31.58
C ASN A 5 -17.50 -13.50 30.77
N LYS A 6 -18.44 -12.78 31.42
CA LYS A 6 -19.54 -12.11 30.69
C LYS A 6 -19.00 -10.99 29.80
N ILE A 7 -18.06 -10.18 30.28
CA ILE A 7 -17.43 -9.11 29.49
C ILE A 7 -16.70 -9.67 28.27
N LYS A 8 -15.94 -10.77 28.44
CA LYS A 8 -15.26 -11.44 27.31
C LYS A 8 -16.24 -11.97 26.26
N ILE A 9 -17.34 -12.58 26.69
CA ILE A 9 -18.38 -13.10 25.79
C ILE A 9 -19.08 -11.94 25.07
N THR A 10 -19.40 -10.85 25.76
CA THR A 10 -19.98 -9.65 25.13
C THR A 10 -19.03 -9.03 24.12
N LEU A 11 -17.74 -8.90 24.43
CA LEU A 11 -16.73 -8.37 23.49
C LEU A 11 -16.60 -9.26 22.26
N LEU A 12 -16.56 -10.58 22.44
CA LEU A 12 -16.51 -11.54 21.33
C LEU A 12 -17.75 -11.45 20.45
N PHE A 13 -18.94 -11.29 21.04
CA PHE A 13 -20.20 -11.12 20.30
C PHE A 13 -20.23 -9.81 19.50
N ILE A 14 -19.71 -8.73 20.08
CA ILE A 14 -19.54 -7.44 19.38
C ILE A 14 -18.58 -7.60 18.20
N LEU A 15 -17.43 -8.24 18.39
CA LEU A 15 -16.47 -8.52 17.31
C LEU A 15 -17.08 -9.39 16.21
N PHE A 16 -17.92 -10.36 16.57
CA PHE A 16 -18.63 -11.21 15.61
C PHE A 16 -19.63 -10.40 14.76
N ILE A 17 -20.41 -9.50 15.36
CA ILE A 17 -21.33 -8.61 14.64
C ILE A 17 -20.59 -7.63 13.72
N PHE A 18 -19.40 -7.17 14.10
CA PHE A 18 -18.58 -6.35 13.19
C PHE A 18 -18.00 -7.17 12.03
N SER A 19 -17.69 -8.45 12.23
CA SER A 19 -17.11 -9.30 11.19
C SER A 19 -18.05 -9.52 9.99
N ILE A 20 -19.36 -9.59 10.20
CA ILE A 20 -20.36 -9.83 9.14
C ILE A 20 -20.54 -8.65 8.16
N ASN A 21 -20.00 -7.47 8.48
CA ASN A 21 -20.05 -6.29 7.61
C ASN A 21 -18.67 -5.90 7.05
N SER A 22 -17.71 -6.83 7.07
CA SER A 22 -16.39 -6.59 6.49
C SER A 22 -16.45 -6.72 4.96
N PHE A 23 -16.39 -5.60 4.25
CA PHE A 23 -16.18 -5.62 2.79
C PHE A 23 -14.74 -6.06 2.48
N SER A 24 -14.60 -6.99 1.54
CA SER A 24 -13.31 -7.45 1.04
C SER A 24 -12.51 -6.31 0.39
N GLN A 25 -11.23 -6.53 0.15
CA GLN A 25 -10.31 -5.59 -0.53
C GLN A 25 -10.61 -5.49 -2.04
N PHE A 26 -11.88 -5.56 -2.42
CA PHE A 26 -12.30 -5.83 -3.78
C PHE A 26 -12.75 -4.53 -4.43
N SER A 27 -12.08 -4.14 -5.51
CA SER A 27 -12.41 -2.92 -6.22
C SER A 27 -12.08 -3.06 -7.69
N LYS A 28 -12.64 -2.15 -8.48
CA LYS A 28 -12.27 -2.00 -9.89
C LYS A 28 -11.04 -1.13 -10.06
N THR A 29 -10.77 -0.22 -9.11
CA THR A 29 -9.65 0.73 -9.18
C THR A 29 -8.80 0.63 -7.93
N HIS A 30 -7.51 0.45 -8.09
CA HIS A 30 -6.53 0.33 -7.00
C HIS A 30 -5.40 1.34 -7.18
N TYR A 31 -5.08 2.08 -6.12
CA TYR A 31 -3.83 2.83 -6.04
C TYR A 31 -2.77 1.99 -5.33
N ILE A 32 -1.62 1.81 -5.98
CA ILE A 32 -0.42 1.20 -5.41
C ILE A 32 0.58 2.33 -5.16
N PRO A 33 0.74 2.80 -3.92
CA PRO A 33 1.72 3.83 -3.63
C PRO A 33 3.14 3.30 -3.73
N PRO A 34 4.13 4.20 -3.93
CA PRO A 34 5.52 3.83 -3.72
C PRO A 34 5.79 3.50 -2.25
N ILE A 35 6.79 2.67 -2.01
CA ILE A 35 7.31 2.37 -0.67
C ILE A 35 8.46 3.33 -0.37
N GLY A 36 8.37 3.97 0.79
CA GLY A 36 9.42 4.83 1.33
C GLY A 36 10.59 4.00 1.87
N THR A 37 11.80 4.30 1.43
CA THR A 37 13.03 3.62 1.86
C THR A 37 14.24 4.55 1.77
N GLN A 38 15.31 4.22 2.47
CA GLN A 38 16.60 4.93 2.32
C GLN A 38 17.38 4.46 1.11
N GLY A 39 16.98 3.34 0.52
CA GLY A 39 17.62 2.79 -0.67
C GLY A 39 18.99 2.16 -0.43
N GLN A 40 19.42 2.02 0.83
CA GLN A 40 20.74 1.50 1.21
C GLN A 40 20.65 0.48 2.36
N GLY A 41 21.73 -0.27 2.56
CA GLY A 41 21.87 -1.25 3.65
C GLY A 41 20.93 -2.46 3.53
N SER A 42 20.42 -2.95 4.66
CA SER A 42 19.48 -4.09 4.68
C SER A 42 18.12 -3.76 4.06
N GLY A 43 17.79 -2.47 3.95
CA GLY A 43 16.58 -1.96 3.32
C GLY A 43 16.71 -1.65 1.83
N THR A 44 17.88 -1.87 1.20
CA THR A 44 18.09 -1.62 -0.23
C THR A 44 17.07 -2.43 -1.03
N PRO A 45 16.12 -1.79 -1.74
CA PRO A 45 15.19 -2.44 -2.63
C PRO A 45 15.91 -3.25 -3.69
N GLN A 46 15.40 -4.44 -3.95
CA GLN A 46 15.85 -5.29 -5.03
C GLN A 46 14.65 -5.54 -5.95
N ILE A 47 14.39 -6.81 -6.25
CA ILE A 47 13.35 -7.27 -7.16
C ILE A 47 11.96 -6.91 -6.60
N GLN A 48 11.11 -6.38 -7.48
CA GLN A 48 9.77 -5.88 -7.17
C GLN A 48 8.75 -6.44 -8.16
N TYR A 49 7.59 -6.87 -7.66
CA TYR A 49 6.49 -7.42 -8.45
C TYR A 49 5.14 -6.88 -7.97
N MET A 50 4.20 -6.82 -8.89
CA MET A 50 2.78 -6.63 -8.62
C MET A 50 2.00 -7.86 -9.09
N TYR A 51 1.11 -8.35 -8.24
CA TYR A 51 0.25 -9.50 -8.50
C TYR A 51 -1.18 -9.01 -8.62
N ILE A 52 -1.82 -9.38 -9.73
CA ILE A 52 -3.19 -9.01 -10.05
C ILE A 52 -4.00 -10.28 -10.29
N SER A 53 -5.13 -10.42 -9.61
CA SER A 53 -6.03 -11.55 -9.78
C SER A 53 -7.49 -11.12 -9.74
N THR A 54 -8.38 -12.00 -10.17
CA THR A 54 -9.83 -11.77 -10.18
C THR A 54 -10.56 -13.08 -9.85
N PRO A 55 -11.76 -13.06 -9.27
CA PRO A 55 -12.60 -14.24 -9.17
C PRO A 55 -13.39 -14.51 -10.46
N ASN A 56 -13.30 -13.64 -11.46
CA ASN A 56 -13.97 -13.85 -12.74
C ASN A 56 -13.40 -15.06 -13.48
N GLU A 57 -14.24 -16.05 -13.75
CA GLU A 57 -13.88 -17.24 -14.53
C GLU A 57 -13.61 -16.88 -16.00
N ASN A 58 -14.38 -15.92 -16.52
CA ASN A 58 -14.16 -15.38 -17.86
C ASN A 58 -13.06 -14.31 -17.83
N PRO A 59 -12.20 -14.25 -18.87
CA PRO A 59 -11.19 -13.20 -18.96
C PRO A 59 -11.80 -11.80 -18.96
N ILE A 60 -11.18 -10.88 -18.21
CA ILE A 60 -11.47 -9.45 -18.18
C ILE A 60 -10.20 -8.66 -18.46
N ASP A 61 -10.35 -7.45 -18.99
CA ASP A 61 -9.20 -6.57 -19.19
C ASP A 61 -8.88 -5.77 -17.91
N VAL A 62 -7.58 -5.59 -17.69
CA VAL A 62 -7.02 -4.77 -16.62
C VAL A 62 -5.95 -3.85 -17.21
N ILE A 63 -6.02 -2.58 -16.85
CA ILE A 63 -5.08 -1.54 -17.23
C ILE A 63 -4.18 -1.25 -16.02
N ILE A 64 -2.87 -1.34 -16.21
CA ILE A 64 -1.84 -0.98 -15.24
C ILE A 64 -1.21 0.33 -15.72
N THR A 65 -1.39 1.40 -14.97
CA THR A 65 -0.88 2.74 -15.30
C THR A 65 0.20 3.13 -14.29
N PRO A 66 1.49 3.04 -14.65
CA PRO A 66 2.55 3.67 -13.86
C PRO A 66 2.32 5.17 -13.85
N ILE A 67 2.36 5.81 -12.67
CA ILE A 67 2.26 7.26 -12.60
C ILE A 67 3.44 7.86 -13.37
N GLY A 68 3.18 8.78 -14.31
CA GLY A 68 4.19 9.37 -15.17
C GLY A 68 4.71 8.48 -16.30
N GLY A 69 4.10 7.31 -16.52
CA GLY A 69 4.45 6.38 -17.60
C GLY A 69 3.25 5.97 -18.46
N ASP A 70 3.50 5.10 -19.43
CA ASP A 70 2.48 4.61 -20.35
C ASP A 70 1.68 3.44 -19.75
N PRO A 71 0.34 3.40 -19.95
CA PRO A 71 -0.49 2.31 -19.46
C PRO A 71 -0.27 1.01 -20.24
N ILE A 72 -0.47 -0.11 -19.56
CA ILE A 72 -0.35 -1.47 -20.11
C ILE A 72 -1.66 -2.20 -19.87
N THR A 73 -2.26 -2.75 -20.92
CA THR A 73 -3.48 -3.57 -20.83
C THR A 73 -3.12 -5.05 -20.84
N VAL A 74 -3.71 -5.81 -19.92
CA VAL A 74 -3.56 -7.26 -19.79
C VAL A 74 -4.92 -7.92 -19.58
N SER A 75 -5.07 -9.15 -20.06
CA SER A 75 -6.29 -9.94 -19.83
C SER A 75 -6.04 -10.97 -18.75
N ILE A 76 -6.91 -11.04 -17.74
CA ILE A 76 -6.77 -11.95 -16.59
C ILE A 76 -8.07 -12.69 -16.30
N SER A 77 -7.97 -13.85 -15.65
CA SER A 77 -9.11 -14.60 -15.11
C SER A 77 -8.74 -15.28 -13.79
N ASN A 78 -9.70 -15.95 -13.16
CA ASN A 78 -9.46 -16.71 -11.93
C ASN A 78 -8.37 -17.77 -12.10
N SER A 79 -8.37 -18.45 -13.25
CA SER A 79 -7.38 -19.47 -13.59
C SER A 79 -6.07 -18.89 -14.16
N SER A 80 -6.03 -17.60 -14.48
CA SER A 80 -4.88 -16.93 -15.10
C SER A 80 -4.66 -15.55 -14.47
N PRO A 81 -4.11 -15.50 -13.23
CA PRO A 81 -3.66 -14.25 -12.63
C PRO A 81 -2.42 -13.72 -13.35
N TYR A 82 -2.14 -12.43 -13.16
CA TYR A 82 -1.02 -11.76 -13.80
C TYR A 82 0.04 -11.31 -12.78
N GLU A 83 1.30 -11.64 -13.08
CA GLU A 83 2.48 -11.11 -12.40
C GLU A 83 3.11 -10.03 -13.28
N TYR A 84 3.12 -8.80 -12.78
CA TYR A 84 3.75 -7.66 -13.40
C TYR A 84 5.10 -7.40 -12.75
N PHE A 85 6.18 -7.52 -13.51
CA PHE A 85 7.51 -7.17 -13.05
C PHE A 85 7.67 -5.65 -13.04
N ILE A 86 7.83 -5.08 -11.85
CA ILE A 86 7.98 -3.63 -11.66
C ILE A 86 9.41 -3.19 -11.99
N GLY A 87 10.40 -3.97 -11.55
CA GLY A 87 11.80 -3.64 -11.70
C GLY A 87 12.67 -4.13 -10.55
N ASN A 88 13.91 -3.63 -10.52
CA ASN A 88 14.90 -3.92 -9.49
C ASN A 88 15.58 -2.61 -9.06
N GLY A 89 15.84 -2.46 -7.76
CA GLY A 89 16.62 -1.34 -7.22
C GLY A 89 15.78 -0.10 -6.88
N ASN A 90 16.48 1.02 -6.68
CA ASN A 90 15.87 2.29 -6.23
C ASN A 90 15.09 3.03 -7.31
N GLN A 91 15.46 2.83 -8.58
CA GLN A 91 14.96 3.63 -9.70
C GLN A 91 13.75 2.99 -10.37
N THR A 92 12.70 2.72 -9.59
CA THR A 92 11.41 2.22 -10.09
C THR A 92 10.28 3.15 -9.68
N ASN A 93 9.10 3.00 -10.30
CA ASN A 93 7.89 3.70 -9.85
C ASN A 93 7.44 3.22 -8.45
N PHE A 94 7.88 2.06 -7.96
CA PHE A 94 7.45 1.52 -6.67
C PHE A 94 8.31 1.95 -5.49
N ILE A 95 9.42 2.66 -5.72
CA ILE A 95 10.33 3.13 -4.67
C ILE A 95 10.35 4.65 -4.62
N ALA A 96 10.13 5.20 -3.42
CA ALA A 96 10.40 6.59 -3.08
C ALA A 96 11.54 6.64 -2.08
N LEU A 97 12.61 7.38 -2.40
CA LEU A 97 13.74 7.53 -1.51
C LEU A 97 13.42 8.57 -0.43
N SER A 98 13.85 8.30 0.80
CA SER A 98 13.58 9.20 1.92
C SER A 98 14.29 10.55 1.80
N GLU A 99 15.38 10.62 1.03
CA GLU A 99 16.05 11.89 0.69
C GLU A 99 15.16 12.83 -0.15
N ASP A 100 14.15 12.28 -0.83
CA ASP A 100 13.15 13.02 -1.60
C ASP A 100 11.84 13.24 -0.81
N SER A 101 11.83 12.97 0.50
CA SER A 101 10.63 13.17 1.34
C SER A 101 10.16 14.63 1.28
N GLY A 102 8.85 14.84 1.38
CA GLY A 102 8.26 16.19 1.32
C GLY A 102 8.07 16.75 -0.09
N GLN A 103 8.62 16.10 -1.12
CA GLN A 103 8.43 16.50 -2.52
C GLN A 103 7.19 15.85 -3.16
N THR A 104 6.67 16.50 -4.20
CA THR A 104 5.61 15.93 -5.04
C THR A 104 6.24 14.99 -6.08
N PHE A 105 5.85 13.72 -6.05
CA PHE A 105 6.23 12.74 -7.08
C PHE A 105 5.20 12.71 -8.21
N ASN A 106 5.67 12.83 -9.45
CA ASN A 106 4.85 12.66 -10.66
C ASN A 106 5.20 11.38 -11.44
N ASN A 107 6.07 10.54 -10.88
CA ASN A 107 6.59 9.32 -11.51
C ASN A 107 6.63 8.12 -10.54
N LYS A 108 5.90 8.18 -9.43
CA LYS A 108 5.90 7.14 -8.38
C LYS A 108 4.49 6.65 -8.07
N GLY A 109 4.36 5.34 -7.95
CA GLY A 109 3.11 4.61 -7.75
C GLY A 109 2.46 4.15 -9.05
N PHE A 110 1.36 3.43 -8.90
CA PHE A 110 0.57 2.89 -10.00
C PHE A 110 -0.92 3.03 -9.72
N ILE A 111 -1.70 3.17 -10.78
CA ILE A 111 -3.15 3.00 -10.77
C ILE A 111 -3.44 1.71 -11.55
N VAL A 112 -4.25 0.82 -10.97
CA VAL A 112 -4.68 -0.43 -11.63
C VAL A 112 -6.19 -0.41 -11.75
N GLU A 113 -6.70 -0.59 -12.96
CA GLU A 113 -8.11 -0.48 -13.31
C GLU A 113 -8.59 -1.74 -14.04
N GLY A 114 -9.52 -2.48 -13.45
CA GLY A 114 -10.16 -3.63 -14.08
C GLY A 114 -11.56 -3.28 -14.61
N GLU A 115 -11.96 -3.92 -15.71
CA GLU A 115 -13.35 -3.86 -16.20
C GLU A 115 -14.35 -4.36 -15.14
N ASP A 116 -13.90 -5.33 -14.36
CA ASP A 116 -14.60 -5.84 -13.20
C ASP A 116 -13.66 -5.97 -12.00
N LEU A 117 -14.16 -6.52 -10.92
CA LEU A 117 -13.50 -6.52 -9.63
C LEU A 117 -12.20 -7.35 -9.64
N VAL A 118 -11.14 -6.75 -9.10
CA VAL A 118 -9.78 -7.31 -9.05
C VAL A 118 -9.19 -7.23 -7.64
N TYR A 119 -8.12 -7.99 -7.43
CA TYR A 119 -7.23 -7.91 -6.28
C TYR A 119 -5.85 -7.50 -6.75
N VAL A 120 -5.25 -6.53 -6.05
CA VAL A 120 -3.90 -6.07 -6.35
C VAL A 120 -3.05 -6.11 -5.08
N SER A 121 -1.88 -6.73 -5.19
CA SER A 121 -0.84 -6.68 -4.16
C SER A 121 0.51 -6.44 -4.80
N ALA A 122 1.38 -5.72 -4.12
CA ALA A 122 2.76 -5.51 -4.55
C ALA A 122 3.72 -6.08 -3.52
N ARG A 123 4.85 -6.61 -3.98
CA ARG A 123 5.87 -7.25 -3.14
C ARG A 123 7.25 -6.80 -3.59
N LEU A 124 8.16 -6.71 -2.63
CA LEU A 124 9.58 -6.49 -2.92
C LEU A 124 10.45 -7.29 -1.96
N PHE A 125 11.64 -7.65 -2.41
CA PHE A 125 12.73 -8.11 -1.56
C PHE A 125 13.76 -7.01 -1.37
N THR A 126 14.51 -7.05 -0.26
CA THR A 126 15.61 -6.11 0.01
C THR A 126 16.92 -6.83 0.28
N SER A 127 18.04 -6.11 0.10
CA SER A 127 19.42 -6.59 0.17
C SER A 127 19.78 -7.64 -0.89
N ASP A 128 21.04 -7.71 -1.30
CA ASP A 128 21.51 -8.64 -2.34
C ASP A 128 21.26 -10.12 -2.01
N ALA A 129 21.12 -10.45 -0.71
CA ALA A 129 20.82 -11.78 -0.21
C ALA A 129 19.33 -11.99 0.15
N TYR A 130 18.45 -11.03 -0.15
CA TYR A 130 17.00 -11.09 0.07
C TYR A 130 16.59 -11.34 1.53
N TYR A 131 17.31 -10.72 2.49
CA TYR A 131 17.07 -10.91 3.92
C TYR A 131 15.72 -10.39 4.43
N GLN A 132 15.11 -9.42 3.75
CA GLN A 132 13.80 -8.90 4.11
C GLN A 132 12.90 -8.80 2.87
N ALA A 133 11.60 -8.72 3.13
CA ALA A 133 10.59 -8.51 2.11
C ALA A 133 9.49 -7.58 2.64
N ALA A 134 8.90 -6.82 1.74
CA ALA A 134 7.70 -6.04 2.04
C ALA A 134 6.53 -6.52 1.17
N GLY A 135 5.33 -6.41 1.72
CA GLY A 135 4.08 -6.67 1.02
C GLY A 135 3.14 -5.50 1.22
N LEU A 136 2.58 -5.02 0.11
CA LEU A 136 1.56 -3.98 0.09
C LEU A 136 0.28 -4.53 -0.49
N VAL A 137 -0.83 -4.25 0.19
CA VAL A 137 -2.17 -4.57 -0.27
C VAL A 137 -2.96 -3.27 -0.37
N SER A 138 -3.59 -3.02 -1.51
CA SER A 138 -4.35 -1.78 -1.74
C SER A 138 -5.84 -1.98 -1.59
N LYS A 139 -6.52 -1.09 -0.89
CA LYS A 139 -7.97 -0.96 -1.02
C LYS A 139 -8.29 0.08 -2.09
N GLY A 140 -9.25 -0.23 -2.95
CA GLY A 140 -9.75 0.72 -3.93
C GLY A 140 -10.70 1.76 -3.35
N LEU A 141 -11.63 2.26 -4.17
CA LEU A 141 -12.52 3.39 -3.87
C LEU A 141 -13.53 3.19 -2.71
N ALA A 142 -13.48 2.06 -2.00
CA ALA A 142 -14.44 1.71 -0.95
C ALA A 142 -14.32 2.57 0.33
N ALA A 143 -13.37 3.50 0.42
CA ALA A 143 -13.20 4.40 1.55
C ALA A 143 -13.75 5.81 1.22
N LEU A 144 -15.06 6.01 1.37
CA LEU A 144 -15.75 7.29 1.10
C LEU A 144 -15.40 8.45 2.08
N GLY A 145 -14.50 8.22 3.04
CA GLY A 145 -14.10 9.23 4.01
C GLY A 145 -13.11 10.24 3.42
N LYS A 146 -13.14 11.47 3.95
CA LYS A 146 -12.11 12.50 3.66
C LYS A 146 -11.07 12.62 4.79
N THR A 147 -11.23 11.84 5.85
CA THR A 147 -10.35 11.81 7.01
C THR A 147 -9.83 10.39 7.17
N PHE A 148 -8.51 10.27 7.12
CA PHE A 148 -7.81 9.00 7.26
C PHE A 148 -6.90 9.08 8.48
N ARG A 149 -6.81 7.98 9.22
CA ARG A 149 -5.84 7.83 10.32
C ARG A 149 -4.80 6.82 9.91
N VAL A 150 -3.54 7.19 10.10
CA VAL A 150 -2.41 6.30 9.86
C VAL A 150 -2.04 5.64 11.18
N GLY A 151 -1.89 4.31 11.15
CA GLY A 151 -1.34 3.55 12.26
C GLY A 151 -0.01 2.94 11.83
N THR A 152 1.05 3.21 12.57
CA THR A 152 2.39 2.67 12.30
C THR A 152 2.97 2.06 13.58
N PHE A 153 4.04 1.30 13.43
CA PHE A 153 4.81 0.86 14.59
C PHE A 153 5.61 2.03 15.17
N GLU A 154 5.82 1.98 16.48
CA GLU A 154 6.80 2.84 17.14
C GLU A 154 8.20 2.36 16.76
N ASN A 155 8.99 3.28 16.22
CA ASN A 155 10.39 3.02 15.88
C ASN A 155 11.24 3.34 17.11
N LEU A 156 11.76 2.30 17.78
CA LEU A 156 12.62 2.46 18.96
C LEU A 156 14.09 2.33 18.53
N GLY A 157 14.87 3.40 18.66
CA GLY A 157 16.31 3.38 18.37
C GLY A 157 16.95 4.77 18.39
N ASP A 158 18.29 4.80 18.40
CA ASP A 158 19.06 6.05 18.47
C ASP A 158 19.23 6.76 17.11
N ASP A 159 18.90 6.08 16.00
CA ASP A 159 18.98 6.61 14.62
C ASP A 159 17.65 6.50 13.88
N MET A 160 16.64 7.19 14.40
CA MET A 160 15.28 7.18 13.83
C MET A 160 15.24 7.76 12.41
N SER A 161 16.14 8.69 12.06
CA SER A 161 16.21 9.29 10.73
C SER A 161 16.88 8.39 9.69
N ASN A 162 17.86 7.54 10.06
CA ASN A 162 18.61 6.71 9.09
C ASN A 162 18.33 5.20 9.15
N SER A 163 17.38 4.70 9.96
CA SER A 163 17.17 3.24 10.03
C SER A 163 15.72 2.79 10.12
N PHE A 164 14.82 3.65 10.59
CA PHE A 164 13.44 3.25 10.85
C PHE A 164 12.46 4.28 10.31
N LEU A 165 11.96 4.04 9.10
CA LEU A 165 11.03 4.92 8.42
C LEU A 165 9.61 4.42 8.54
N ASN A 166 8.73 5.32 8.96
CA ASN A 166 7.31 5.21 8.73
C ASN A 166 6.96 6.17 7.59
N PHE A 167 6.18 5.71 6.63
CA PHE A 167 5.76 6.55 5.51
C PHE A 167 4.25 6.52 5.34
N VAL A 168 3.72 7.62 4.82
CA VAL A 168 2.36 7.73 4.32
C VAL A 168 2.43 8.43 2.97
N THR A 169 1.62 7.96 2.04
CA THR A 169 1.52 8.49 0.68
C THR A 169 0.08 8.78 0.38
N VAL A 170 -0.18 9.91 -0.27
CA VAL A 170 -1.51 10.32 -0.72
C VAL A 170 -1.42 10.64 -2.20
N LEU A 171 -2.30 10.05 -2.99
CA LEU A 171 -2.48 10.42 -4.40
C LEU A 171 -3.68 11.38 -4.49
N ALA A 172 -3.43 12.59 -4.97
CA ALA A 172 -4.50 13.48 -5.41
C ALA A 172 -5.01 13.01 -6.77
N THR A 173 -6.33 12.80 -6.90
CA THR A 173 -6.98 12.42 -8.17
C THR A 173 -7.52 13.62 -8.93
N GLU A 174 -7.52 14.81 -8.31
CA GLU A 174 -7.98 16.07 -8.90
C GLU A 174 -6.90 17.14 -8.73
N ASP A 175 -6.74 17.97 -9.75
CA ASP A 175 -5.82 19.10 -9.71
C ASP A 175 -6.18 20.08 -8.59
N ASN A 176 -5.16 20.74 -8.04
CA ASN A 176 -5.29 21.71 -6.94
C ASN A 176 -5.90 21.13 -5.64
N THR A 177 -5.81 19.81 -5.44
CA THR A 177 -6.17 19.17 -4.16
C THR A 177 -5.22 19.61 -3.05
N THR A 178 -5.76 20.11 -1.94
CA THR A 178 -4.98 20.40 -0.72
C THR A 178 -5.04 19.22 0.25
N VAL A 179 -3.87 18.68 0.61
CA VAL A 179 -3.73 17.61 1.60
C VAL A 179 -3.13 18.20 2.87
N ASN A 180 -3.86 18.07 3.99
CA ASN A 180 -3.39 18.55 5.29
C ASN A 180 -2.98 17.38 6.18
N PHE A 181 -1.73 17.35 6.61
CA PHE A 181 -1.25 16.43 7.64
C PHE A 181 -1.28 17.15 8.99
N SER A 182 -1.93 16.54 9.98
CA SER A 182 -2.17 17.14 11.31
C SER A 182 -2.28 16.04 12.37
N ASP A 183 -2.53 16.42 13.62
CA ASP A 183 -2.64 15.52 14.78
C ASP A 183 -1.39 14.66 15.03
N PHE A 184 -0.19 15.22 14.75
CA PHE A 184 1.07 14.58 15.10
C PHE A 184 1.23 14.51 16.62
N GLY A 185 1.59 13.33 17.13
CA GLY A 185 1.88 13.11 18.55
C GLY A 185 3.09 13.92 19.03
N ASN A 186 3.20 14.09 20.35
CA ASN A 186 4.36 14.76 20.94
C ASN A 186 5.64 13.95 20.64
N GLY A 187 6.71 14.62 20.20
CA GLY A 187 7.97 13.97 19.84
C GLY A 187 8.08 13.46 18.38
N VAL A 188 7.07 13.71 17.53
CA VAL A 188 7.17 13.45 16.09
C VAL A 188 8.09 14.49 15.44
N THR A 189 9.17 14.03 14.81
CA THR A 189 9.99 14.83 13.91
C THR A 189 9.56 14.56 12.48
N ILE A 190 9.15 15.61 11.75
CA ILE A 190 8.83 15.52 10.33
C ILE A 190 10.11 15.75 9.53
N VAL A 191 10.39 14.86 8.59
CA VAL A 191 11.46 15.02 7.59
C VAL A 191 10.79 15.31 6.25
N ASN A 192 11.10 16.46 5.66
CA ASN A 192 10.47 17.00 4.46
C ASN A 192 11.41 17.88 3.65
#